data_AF-A0A229UKX8-F1
#
_entry.id   AF-A0A229UKX8-F1
#
_cell.length_a   1.000
_cell.length_b   1.000
_cell.length_c   1.000
_cell.angle_alpha   90.00
_cell.angle_beta   90.00
_cell.angle_gamma   90.00
#
_symmetry.space_group_name_H-M   'P 1'
#
loop_
_entity.id
_entity.type
_entity.pdbx_description
1 polymer ?
#
loop_
_entity_poly.entity_id
_entity_poly.type
_entity_poly.pdbx_seq_one_letter_code
_entity_poly.pdbx_strand_id
1 'polypeptide(L)'
;MAANPMDPAKAARLLEQWIEFYDMNDKKAWDPEDYPYVKSVSEAMKTAAQALRGKSSGSPALLKKAAALLDECPEEFEIDEPDAWEPENRPFVKDALEAIRFASAFLKK
;
A
#
# COMPACT_ATOMS: atom_id res chain seq x y z
N MET A 1 -14.57 3.88 -20.42
CA MET A 1 -13.90 2.56 -20.30
C MET A 1 -13.96 2.17 -18.85
N ALA A 2 -14.66 1.09 -18.50
CA ALA A 2 -14.68 0.61 -17.13
C ALA A 2 -13.31 0.01 -16.82
N ALA A 3 -12.53 0.65 -15.93
CA ALA A 3 -11.34 0.04 -15.36
C ALA A 3 -11.78 -1.30 -14.77
N ASN A 4 -11.17 -2.40 -15.20
CA ASN A 4 -11.45 -3.71 -14.64
C ASN A 4 -11.23 -3.58 -13.12
N PRO A 5 -12.27 -3.75 -12.28
CA PRO A 5 -12.11 -3.53 -10.86
C PRO A 5 -11.10 -4.55 -10.35
N MET A 6 -9.97 -4.05 -9.83
CA MET A 6 -8.97 -4.86 -9.13
C MET A 6 -9.69 -5.78 -8.13
N ASP A 7 -9.36 -7.07 -8.16
CA ASP A 7 -9.93 -8.03 -7.21
C ASP A 7 -9.43 -7.71 -5.78
N PRO A 8 -10.29 -7.63 -4.76
CA PRO A 8 -9.89 -7.31 -3.39
C PRO A 8 -8.85 -8.28 -2.81
N ALA A 9 -8.93 -9.57 -3.13
CA ALA A 9 -7.95 -10.54 -2.64
C ALA A 9 -6.60 -10.39 -3.36
N LYS A 10 -6.60 -10.09 -4.66
CA LYS A 10 -5.39 -9.72 -5.42
C LYS A 10 -4.76 -8.46 -4.83
N ALA A 11 -5.54 -7.40 -4.59
CA ALA A 11 -5.04 -6.16 -4.01
C ALA A 11 -4.43 -6.39 -2.61
N ALA A 12 -5.11 -7.14 -1.75
CA ALA A 12 -4.60 -7.47 -0.41
C ALA A 12 -3.24 -8.21 -0.47
N ARG A 13 -3.10 -9.16 -1.41
CA ARG A 13 -1.84 -9.88 -1.61
C ARG A 13 -0.73 -8.96 -2.12
N LEU A 14 -1.03 -8.08 -3.07
CA LEU A 14 -0.05 -7.12 -3.60
C LEU A 14 0.45 -6.15 -2.53
N LEU A 15 -0.42 -5.68 -1.64
CA LEU A 15 0.00 -4.85 -0.50
C LEU A 15 0.98 -5.58 0.41
N GLU A 16 0.73 -6.85 0.72
CA GLU A 16 1.64 -7.65 1.54
C GLU A 16 2.98 -7.88 0.84
N GLN A 17 2.94 -8.19 -0.46
CA GLN A 17 4.17 -8.34 -1.26
C GLN A 17 4.95 -7.04 -1.36
N TRP A 18 4.29 -5.88 -1.43
CA TRP A 18 4.95 -4.58 -1.42
C TRP A 18 5.68 -4.32 -0.10
N ILE A 19 5.04 -4.62 1.03
CA ILE A 19 5.65 -4.51 2.35
C ILE A 19 6.94 -5.34 2.45
N GLU A 20 6.93 -6.56 1.90
CA GLU A 20 8.10 -7.45 1.87
C GLU A 20 9.16 -6.97 0.86
N PHE A 21 8.75 -6.59 -0.35
CA PHE A 21 9.64 -6.10 -1.41
C PHE A 21 10.43 -4.87 -0.98
N TYR A 22 9.80 -3.99 -0.20
CA TYR A 22 10.37 -2.72 0.23
C TYR A 22 10.90 -2.77 1.68
N ASP A 23 11.01 -3.96 2.27
CA ASP A 23 11.51 -4.21 3.63
C ASP A 23 10.91 -3.26 4.69
N MET A 24 9.63 -2.90 4.55
CA MET A 24 9.01 -1.84 5.38
C MET A 24 8.89 -2.22 6.87
N ASN A 25 9.12 -3.49 7.21
CA ASN A 25 9.14 -3.99 8.58
C ASN A 25 10.55 -4.14 9.15
N ASP A 26 11.61 -3.98 8.34
CA ASP A 26 12.98 -4.04 8.82
C ASP A 26 13.46 -2.65 9.20
N LYS A 27 13.52 -2.38 10.51
CA LYS A 27 14.07 -1.13 11.04
C LYS A 27 15.50 -0.82 10.54
N LYS A 28 16.28 -1.84 10.15
CA LYS A 28 17.65 -1.65 9.67
C LYS A 28 17.74 -1.29 8.19
N ALA A 29 16.67 -1.49 7.42
CA ALA A 29 16.60 -1.10 6.01
C ALA A 29 16.30 0.39 5.83
N TRP A 30 15.96 1.09 6.92
CA TRP A 30 15.47 2.46 6.93
C TRP A 30 16.29 3.35 7.85
N ASP A 31 16.42 4.61 7.46
CA ASP A 31 16.96 5.62 8.35
C ASP A 31 16.07 5.76 9.60
N PRO A 32 16.67 5.96 10.80
CA PRO A 32 15.90 6.01 12.05
C PRO A 32 14.83 7.11 12.09
N GLU A 33 15.01 8.18 11.32
CA GLU A 33 14.09 9.31 11.21
C GLU A 33 12.89 9.01 10.29
N ASP A 34 13.09 8.22 9.23
CA ASP A 34 12.05 7.85 8.27
C ASP A 34 11.28 6.60 8.68
N TYR A 35 11.93 5.68 9.39
CA TYR A 35 11.34 4.40 9.78
C TYR A 35 9.98 4.53 10.52
N PRO A 36 9.74 5.52 11.41
CA PRO A 36 8.41 5.71 12.01
C PRO A 36 7.29 5.94 10.99
N TYR A 37 7.58 6.69 9.92
CA TYR A 37 6.63 6.92 8.84
C TYR A 37 6.42 5.64 8.02
N VAL A 38 7.51 5.01 7.58
CA VAL A 38 7.48 3.74 6.83
C VAL A 38 6.68 2.66 7.57
N LYS A 39 6.93 2.51 8.88
CA LYS A 39 6.19 1.58 9.72
C LYS A 39 4.70 1.90 9.76
N SER A 40 4.34 3.18 9.86
CA SER A 40 2.93 3.62 9.84
C SER A 40 2.25 3.27 8.52
N VAL A 41 2.95 3.42 7.39
CA VAL A 41 2.44 3.03 6.07
C VAL A 41 2.30 1.50 5.96
N SER A 42 3.27 0.73 6.45
CA SER A 42 3.17 -0.74 6.52
C SER A 42 1.96 -1.20 7.34
N GLU A 43 1.69 -0.56 8.49
CA GLU A 43 0.51 -0.84 9.31
C GLU A 43 -0.80 -0.46 8.60
N ALA A 44 -0.82 0.64 7.85
CA ALA A 44 -1.95 1.03 7.00
C ALA A 44 -2.22 0.01 5.87
N MET A 45 -1.17 -0.46 5.20
CA MET A 45 -1.27 -1.50 4.16
C MET A 45 -1.80 -2.82 4.74
N LYS A 46 -1.33 -3.25 5.92
CA LYS A 46 -1.85 -4.44 6.61
C LYS A 46 -3.33 -4.29 6.99
N THR A 47 -3.70 -3.12 7.49
CA THR A 47 -5.10 -2.78 7.80
C THR A 47 -5.98 -2.90 6.56
N ALA A 48 -5.53 -2.31 5.46
CA ALA A 48 -6.25 -2.34 4.19
C ALA A 48 -6.36 -3.77 3.64
N ALA A 49 -5.28 -4.56 3.69
CA ALA A 49 -5.30 -5.96 3.29
C ALA A 49 -6.28 -6.81 4.11
N GLN A 50 -6.43 -6.53 5.41
CA GLN A 50 -7.47 -7.16 6.24
C GLN A 50 -8.88 -6.75 5.83
N ALA A 51 -9.11 -5.45 5.61
CA ALA A 51 -10.40 -4.91 5.19
C ALA A 51 -10.86 -5.49 3.85
N LEU A 52 -9.95 -5.54 2.88
CA LEU A 52 -10.17 -6.11 1.55
C LEU A 52 -10.54 -7.59 1.56
N ARG A 53 -10.09 -8.33 2.58
CA ARG A 53 -10.44 -9.74 2.79
C ARG A 53 -11.75 -9.93 3.57
N GLY A 54 -12.48 -8.85 3.86
CA GLY A 54 -13.70 -8.90 4.68
C GLY A 54 -13.44 -9.26 6.14
N LYS A 55 -12.20 -9.13 6.63
CA LYS A 55 -11.87 -9.34 8.03
C LYS A 55 -12.11 -8.03 8.81
N SER A 56 -12.41 -8.15 10.10
CA SER A 56 -12.50 -6.98 10.98
C SER A 56 -11.17 -6.24 10.97
N SER A 57 -11.16 -5.06 10.35
CA SER A 57 -9.97 -4.25 10.08
C SER A 57 -9.83 -3.04 11.01
N GLY A 58 -10.58 -3.02 12.12
CA GLY A 58 -10.51 -1.99 13.14
C GLY A 58 -11.66 -0.98 13.10
N SER A 59 -11.47 0.16 13.79
CA SER A 59 -12.48 1.22 13.90
C SER A 59 -12.53 2.09 12.64
N PRO A 60 -13.66 2.79 12.37
CA PRO A 60 -13.75 3.72 11.23
C PRO A 60 -12.65 4.79 11.21
N ALA A 61 -12.21 5.26 12.38
CA ALA A 61 -11.10 6.21 12.50
C ALA A 61 -9.76 5.61 12.02
N LEU A 62 -9.53 4.33 12.33
CA LEU A 62 -8.33 3.62 11.90
C LEU A 62 -8.34 3.37 10.38
N LEU A 63 -9.48 3.00 9.82
CA LEU A 63 -9.64 2.84 8.36
C LEU A 63 -9.44 4.16 7.62
N LYS A 64 -9.98 5.27 8.15
CA LYS A 64 -9.76 6.60 7.58
C LYS A 64 -8.29 7.01 7.61
N LYS A 65 -7.58 6.75 8.72
CA LYS A 65 -6.14 7.01 8.81
C LYS A 65 -5.34 6.16 7.82
N ALA A 66 -5.68 4.88 7.71
CA ALA A 66 -5.04 3.99 6.74
C ALA A 66 -5.27 4.45 5.31
N ALA A 67 -6.48 4.90 4.96
CA ALA A 67 -6.78 5.45 3.65
C ALA A 67 -5.93 6.69 3.32
N ALA A 68 -5.75 7.62 4.27
CA ALA A 68 -4.93 8.82 4.08
C ALA A 68 -3.46 8.46 3.81
N LEU A 69 -2.88 7.58 4.65
CA LEU A 69 -1.50 7.14 4.46
C LEU A 69 -1.28 6.42 3.12
N LEU A 70 -2.29 5.67 2.63
CA LEU A 70 -2.23 5.02 1.33
C LEU A 70 -2.41 5.99 0.15
N ASP A 71 -3.00 7.16 0.34
CA ASP A 71 -3.03 8.20 -0.69
C ASP A 71 -1.69 8.91 -0.84
N GLU A 72 -1.00 9.14 0.27
CA GLU A 72 0.27 9.88 0.32
C GLU A 72 1.45 8.99 -0.08
N CYS A 73 1.38 7.70 0.26
CA CYS A 73 2.44 6.72 0.03
C CYS A 73 3.00 6.67 -1.41
N PRO A 74 2.19 6.70 -2.49
CA PRO A 74 2.72 6.71 -3.84
C PRO A 74 3.68 7.85 -4.16
N GLU A 75 3.39 9.05 -3.65
CA GLU A 75 4.22 10.24 -3.86
C GLU A 75 5.47 10.18 -2.96
N GLU A 76 5.29 9.88 -1.67
CA GLU A 76 6.38 9.87 -0.69
C GLU A 76 7.45 8.80 -0.95
N PHE A 77 7.09 7.71 -1.64
CA PHE A 77 8.02 6.63 -2.03
C PHE A 77 8.31 6.61 -3.54
N GLU A 78 7.94 7.65 -4.29
CA GLU A 78 8.14 7.75 -5.75
C GLU A 78 7.59 6.53 -6.52
N ILE A 79 6.57 5.86 -5.96
CA ILE A 79 5.93 4.67 -6.55
C ILE A 79 5.14 5.09 -7.79
N ASP A 80 4.69 6.35 -7.87
CA ASP A 80 3.98 6.88 -9.01
C ASP A 80 4.87 7.54 -10.07
N GLU A 81 6.21 7.43 -9.93
CA GLU A 81 7.21 7.87 -10.91
C GLU A 81 7.77 6.68 -11.72
N PRO A 82 7.25 6.36 -12.91
CA PRO A 82 7.68 5.17 -13.68
C PRO A 82 9.15 5.22 -14.13
N ASP A 83 9.72 6.41 -14.20
CA ASP A 83 11.13 6.63 -14.56
C ASP A 83 12.09 6.23 -13.43
N ALA A 84 11.62 6.23 -12.18
CA ALA A 84 12.38 5.76 -11.01
C ALA A 84 12.38 4.22 -10.88
N TRP A 85 11.53 3.52 -11.63
CA TRP A 85 11.37 2.08 -11.50
C TRP A 85 12.47 1.29 -12.23
N GLU A 86 13.08 0.34 -11.52
CA GLU A 86 13.95 -0.66 -12.12
C GLU A 86 13.20 -1.46 -13.20
N PRO A 87 13.77 -1.64 -14.42
CA PRO A 87 13.09 -2.27 -15.55
C PRO A 87 12.49 -3.66 -15.25
N GLU A 88 13.17 -4.46 -14.42
CA GLU A 88 12.74 -5.80 -14.01
C GLU A 88 11.55 -5.77 -13.05
N ASN A 89 11.41 -4.71 -12.25
CA ASN A 89 10.37 -4.56 -11.24
C ASN A 89 9.15 -3.80 -11.74
N ARG A 90 9.21 -3.12 -12.89
CA ARG A 90 8.11 -2.30 -13.44
C ARG A 90 6.73 -2.96 -13.43
N PRO A 91 6.56 -4.24 -13.86
CA PRO A 91 5.25 -4.87 -13.82
C PRO A 91 4.70 -5.01 -12.40
N PHE A 92 5.58 -5.33 -11.44
CA PHE A 92 5.22 -5.46 -10.04
C PHE A 92 4.90 -4.11 -9.41
N VAL A 93 5.73 -3.08 -9.61
CA VAL A 93 5.51 -1.74 -9.07
C VAL A 93 4.19 -1.15 -9.59
N LYS A 94 3.89 -1.36 -10.88
CA LYS A 94 2.61 -0.95 -11.48
C LYS A 94 1.42 -1.63 -10.80
N ASP A 95 1.46 -2.97 -10.66
CA ASP A 95 0.39 -3.72 -10.00
C ASP A 95 0.24 -3.29 -8.53
N ALA A 96 1.34 -3.02 -7.83
CA ALA A 96 1.34 -2.52 -6.45
C ALA A 96 0.72 -1.12 -6.34
N LEU A 97 1.07 -0.19 -7.23
CA LEU A 97 0.47 1.15 -7.30
C LEU A 97 -1.05 1.08 -7.53
N GLU A 98 -1.49 0.23 -8.44
CA GLU A 98 -2.93 -0.02 -8.66
C GLU A 98 -3.60 -0.60 -7.40
N ALA A 99 -2.90 -1.47 -6.65
CA ALA A 99 -3.40 -2.04 -5.40
C ALA A 99 -3.54 -0.99 -4.30
N ILE A 100 -2.54 -0.12 -4.15
CA ILE A 100 -2.53 0.97 -3.16
C ILE A 100 -3.70 1.93 -3.43
N ARG A 101 -3.86 2.37 -4.68
CA ARG A 101 -4.97 3.26 -5.09
C ARG A 101 -6.33 2.61 -4.89
N PHE A 102 -6.46 1.33 -5.26
CA PHE A 102 -7.70 0.58 -5.04
C PHE A 102 -8.02 0.44 -3.55
N ALA A 103 -7.03 0.10 -2.73
CA ALA A 103 -7.19 -0.08 -1.30
C ALA A 103 -7.58 1.22 -0.59
N SER A 104 -6.91 2.34 -0.91
CA SER A 104 -7.31 3.66 -0.41
C SER A 104 -8.77 3.98 -0.76
N ALA A 105 -9.14 3.84 -2.03
CA ALA A 105 -10.51 4.09 -2.48
C ALA A 105 -11.53 3.14 -1.81
N PHE A 106 -11.15 1.90 -1.53
CA PHE A 106 -12.00 0.92 -0.84
C PHE A 106 -12.26 1.32 0.61
N LEU A 107 -11.23 1.79 1.33
CA LEU A 107 -11.34 2.20 2.74
C LEU A 107 -12.14 3.49 2.97
N LYS A 108 -12.32 4.31 1.92
CA LYS A 108 -13.09 5.57 1.98
C LYS A 108 -14.60 5.38 1.75
N LYS A 109 -15.03 4.19 1.31
CA LYS A 109 -16.44 3.85 1.08
C LYS A 109 -17.14 3.51 2.38
#